data_AF-A0A3D9CWD6-F1
#
_entry.id   AF-A0A3D9CWD6-F1
#
_cell.length_a   1.000
_cell.length_b   1.000
_cell.length_c   1.000
_cell.angle_alpha   90.00
_cell.angle_beta   90.00
_cell.angle_gamma   90.00
#
_symmetry.space_group_name_H-M   'P 1'
#
loop_
_entity.id
_entity.type
_entity.pdbx_description
1 polymer ?
#
loop_
_entity_poly.entity_id
_entity_poly.type
_entity_poly.pdbx_seq_one_letter_code
_entity_poly.pdbx_strand_id
1 'polypeptide(L)'
;ETVQYFDGLGRPKQVVNIKASPLGRDVVTHIEYDGFGRQVKDFLPVPQSGTQNGAIVPGPLANATQPGIYGSEKIYAEKILENSPLDRIQQQIQVGTAWTANPVKFDYDTNINEDYVRKYETTT
;
A
#
# COMPACT_ATOMS: atom_id res chain seq x y z
N GLU A 1 -1.05 22.50 0.63
CA GLU A 1 -1.33 22.23 2.06
C GLU A 1 -1.77 20.79 2.19
N THR A 2 -1.40 20.13 3.28
CA THR A 2 -1.66 18.70 3.48
C THR A 2 -2.13 18.47 4.91
N VAL A 3 -3.21 17.71 5.07
CA VAL A 3 -3.78 17.33 6.37
C VAL A 3 -3.74 15.82 6.50
N GLN A 4 -3.30 15.33 7.65
CA GLN A 4 -3.24 13.90 7.93
C GLN A 4 -4.18 13.55 9.08
N TYR A 5 -5.04 12.56 8.84
CA TYR A 5 -5.96 12.02 9.82
C TYR A 5 -5.43 10.71 10.39
N PHE A 6 -5.69 10.52 11.67
CA PHE A 6 -5.31 9.33 12.42
C PHE A 6 -6.55 8.59 12.93
N ASP A 7 -6.46 7.28 13.07
CA ASP A 7 -7.46 6.46 13.74
C ASP A 7 -7.38 6.59 15.28
N GLY A 8 -8.24 5.87 15.99
CA GLY A 8 -8.26 5.89 17.46
C GLY A 8 -7.01 5.30 18.13
N LEU A 9 -6.11 4.67 17.37
CA LEU A 9 -4.83 4.14 17.83
C LEU A 9 -3.65 5.05 17.44
N GLY A 10 -3.92 6.21 16.85
CA GLY A 10 -2.88 7.14 16.40
C GLY A 10 -2.18 6.70 15.11
N ARG A 11 -2.74 5.77 14.34
CA ARG A 11 -2.19 5.36 13.04
C ARG A 11 -2.79 6.19 11.91
N PRO A 12 -1.99 6.58 10.89
CA PRO A 12 -2.51 7.31 9.74
C PRO A 12 -3.64 6.55 9.03
N LYS A 13 -4.80 7.17 8.82
CA LYS A 13 -5.94 6.57 8.10
C LYS A 13 -6.26 7.26 6.77
N GLN A 14 -5.87 8.52 6.64
CA GLN A 14 -6.15 9.31 5.45
C GLN A 14 -5.19 10.50 5.38
N VAL A 15 -4.66 10.77 4.19
CA VAL A 15 -3.90 12.00 3.90
C VAL A 15 -4.67 12.78 2.85
N VAL A 16 -4.95 14.05 3.12
CA VAL A 16 -5.68 14.95 2.23
C VAL A 16 -4.74 16.05 1.75
N ASN A 17 -4.45 16.05 0.44
CA ASN A 17 -3.76 17.15 -0.22
C ASN A 17 -4.81 18.15 -0.73
N ILE A 18 -4.85 19.32 -0.11
CA ILE A 18 -5.90 20.32 -0.33
C ILE A 18 -5.73 20.95 -1.71
N LYS A 19 -6.78 20.89 -2.52
CA LYS A 19 -6.85 21.49 -3.87
C LYS A 19 -5.66 21.12 -4.78
N ALA A 20 -5.09 19.94 -4.60
CA ALA A 20 -3.86 19.51 -5.25
C ALA A 20 -4.04 18.95 -6.68
N SER A 21 -5.28 18.67 -7.09
CA SER A 21 -5.55 18.27 -8.49
C SER A 21 -5.57 19.49 -9.44
N PRO A 22 -5.39 19.29 -10.75
CA PRO A 22 -5.46 20.38 -11.75
C PRO A 22 -6.78 21.16 -11.75
N LEU A 23 -7.87 20.56 -11.27
CA LEU A 23 -9.19 21.19 -11.15
C LEU A 23 -9.41 21.88 -9.80
N GLY A 24 -8.37 22.01 -8.97
CA GLY A 24 -8.46 22.61 -7.64
C GLY A 24 -9.28 21.78 -6.64
N ARG A 25 -9.36 20.46 -6.85
CA ARG A 25 -10.03 19.50 -5.95
C ARG A 25 -9.02 18.80 -5.05
N ASP A 26 -9.48 18.29 -3.93
CA ASP A 26 -8.63 17.57 -2.98
C ASP A 26 -8.17 16.24 -3.58
N VAL A 27 -6.98 15.80 -3.20
CA VAL A 27 -6.43 14.48 -3.57
C VAL A 27 -6.17 13.71 -2.30
N VAL A 28 -6.80 12.54 -2.17
CA VAL A 28 -6.83 11.79 -0.92
C VAL A 28 -6.11 10.46 -1.07
N THR A 29 -5.13 10.21 -0.20
CA THR A 29 -4.54 8.88 -0.05
C THR A 29 -5.25 8.15 1.10
N HIS A 30 -5.86 7.01 0.78
CA HIS A 30 -6.50 6.14 1.75
C HIS A 30 -5.49 5.16 2.33
N ILE A 31 -5.56 4.93 3.64
CA ILE A 31 -4.71 3.98 4.33
C ILE A 31 -5.62 3.04 5.12
N GLU A 32 -5.46 1.74 4.91
CA GLU A 32 -6.13 0.70 5.69
C GLU A 32 -5.11 -0.28 6.25
N TYR A 33 -5.51 -0.90 7.35
CA TYR A 33 -4.72 -1.89 8.05
C TYR A 33 -5.50 -3.20 8.10
N ASP A 34 -4.79 -4.31 8.05
CA ASP A 34 -5.39 -5.63 8.30
C ASP A 34 -5.75 -5.80 9.79
N GLY A 35 -6.31 -6.96 10.14
CA GLY A 35 -6.71 -7.29 11.51
C GLY A 35 -5.56 -7.30 12.53
N PHE A 36 -4.31 -7.36 12.08
CA PHE A 36 -3.11 -7.31 12.91
C PHE A 36 -2.50 -5.90 12.98
N GLY A 37 -3.09 -4.93 12.27
CA GLY A 37 -2.64 -3.56 12.26
C GLY A 37 -1.51 -3.25 11.29
N ARG A 38 -1.28 -4.12 10.30
CA ARG A 38 -0.25 -3.98 9.28
C ARG A 38 -0.83 -3.33 8.03
N GLN A 39 -0.09 -2.42 7.41
CA GLN A 39 -0.48 -1.81 6.14
C GLN A 39 -0.02 -2.71 4.99
N VAL A 40 -0.88 -3.64 4.60
CA VAL A 40 -0.60 -4.60 3.52
C VAL A 40 -0.96 -4.06 2.13
N LYS A 41 -1.71 -2.95 2.06
CA LYS A 41 -2.07 -2.29 0.80
C LYS A 41 -1.55 -0.86 0.75
N ASP A 42 -1.07 -0.49 -0.42
CA ASP A 42 -0.63 0.87 -0.73
C ASP A 42 -1.49 1.42 -1.87
N PHE A 43 -2.40 2.32 -1.53
CA PHE A 43 -3.40 2.86 -2.46
C PHE A 43 -2.84 4.05 -3.25
N LEU A 44 -3.19 4.10 -4.53
CA LEU A 44 -3.00 5.30 -5.32
C LEU A 44 -3.83 6.47 -4.75
N PRO A 45 -3.32 7.72 -4.79
CA PRO A 45 -4.07 8.90 -4.38
C PRO A 45 -5.29 9.12 -5.27
N VAL A 46 -6.48 9.28 -4.68
CA VAL A 46 -7.73 9.46 -5.42
C VAL A 46 -8.11 10.95 -5.44
N PRO A 47 -8.18 11.59 -6.62
CA PRO A 47 -8.79 12.91 -6.75
C PRO A 47 -10.25 12.85 -6.34
N GLN A 48 -10.71 13.80 -5.53
CA GLN A 48 -12.10 13.85 -5.06
C GLN A 48 -12.98 14.63 -6.05
N SER A 49 -14.31 14.51 -5.91
CA SER A 49 -15.27 15.23 -6.75
C SER A 49 -15.30 16.74 -6.51
N GLY A 50 -14.79 17.19 -5.36
CA GLY A 50 -14.68 18.59 -4.97
C GLY A 50 -13.57 18.80 -3.93
N THR A 51 -13.68 19.89 -3.17
CA THR A 51 -12.79 20.19 -2.05
C THR A 51 -13.61 20.30 -0.77
N GLN A 52 -13.06 19.79 0.32
CA GLN A 52 -13.56 20.02 1.68
C GLN A 52 -12.56 20.85 2.49
N ASN A 53 -11.63 21.53 1.81
CA ASN A 53 -10.55 22.33 2.40
C ASN A 53 -9.80 21.59 3.51
N GLY A 54 -9.47 20.32 3.26
CA GLY A 54 -8.70 19.50 4.19
C GLY A 54 -9.51 18.72 5.19
N ALA A 55 -10.84 18.86 5.24
CA ALA A 55 -11.69 18.02 6.07
C ALA A 55 -11.59 16.53 5.65
N ILE A 56 -11.85 15.64 6.60
CA ILE A 56 -11.83 14.20 6.35
C ILE A 56 -12.90 13.85 5.30
N VAL A 57 -12.50 13.03 4.33
CA VAL A 57 -13.37 12.59 3.25
C VAL A 57 -13.95 11.21 3.56
N PRO A 58 -15.28 11.07 3.74
CA PRO A 58 -15.91 9.76 3.88
C PRO A 58 -15.85 8.99 2.56
N GLY A 59 -15.48 7.71 2.61
CA GLY A 59 -15.43 6.85 1.42
C GLY A 59 -14.55 7.39 0.28
N PRO A 60 -13.27 7.73 0.54
CA PRO A 60 -12.42 8.45 -0.44
C PRO A 60 -12.14 7.65 -1.73
N LEU A 61 -12.38 6.34 -1.71
CA LEU A 61 -12.22 5.43 -2.84
C LEU A 61 -13.40 5.45 -3.81
N ALA A 62 -14.55 6.02 -3.42
CA ALA A 62 -15.76 5.99 -4.26
C ALA A 62 -15.54 6.67 -5.62
N ASN A 63 -14.71 7.71 -5.67
CA ASN A 63 -14.41 8.42 -6.91
C ASN A 63 -13.37 7.69 -7.79
N ALA A 64 -12.64 6.71 -7.26
CA ALA A 64 -11.63 5.98 -8.02
C ALA A 64 -12.22 5.23 -9.22
N THR A 65 -13.47 4.78 -9.11
CA THR A 65 -14.14 3.98 -10.14
C THR A 65 -14.57 4.77 -11.37
N GLN A 66 -14.42 6.10 -11.36
CA GLN A 66 -14.73 6.93 -12.50
C GLN A 66 -13.78 6.58 -13.68
N PRO A 67 -14.30 6.39 -14.91
CA PRO A 67 -13.49 6.03 -16.07
C PRO A 67 -12.34 7.00 -16.38
N GLY A 68 -12.49 8.28 -16.03
CA GLY A 68 -11.46 9.31 -16.21
C GLY A 68 -10.43 9.39 -15.08
N ILE A 69 -10.50 8.50 -14.08
CA ILE A 69 -9.56 8.43 -12.96
C ILE A 69 -8.83 7.09 -13.00
N TYR A 70 -9.49 6.01 -12.54
CA TYR A 70 -8.93 4.66 -12.59
C TYR A 70 -9.89 3.62 -13.17
N GLY A 71 -11.18 3.93 -13.32
CA GLY A 71 -12.17 3.01 -13.87
C GLY A 71 -12.25 1.70 -13.06
N SER A 72 -12.13 0.56 -13.73
CA SER A 72 -12.16 -0.77 -13.10
C SER A 72 -10.77 -1.27 -12.65
N GLU A 73 -9.74 -0.42 -12.64
CA GLU A 73 -8.40 -0.85 -12.28
C GLU A 73 -8.24 -1.16 -10.78
N LYS A 74 -7.29 -2.04 -10.47
CA LYS A 74 -6.83 -2.27 -9.10
C LYS A 74 -5.91 -1.12 -8.70
N ILE A 75 -6.36 -0.23 -7.84
CA ILE A 75 -5.65 1.01 -7.49
C ILE A 75 -4.72 0.88 -6.28
N TYR A 76 -4.26 -0.33 -5.97
CA TYR A 76 -3.33 -0.53 -4.88
C TYR A 76 -2.35 -1.65 -5.17
N ALA A 77 -1.13 -1.49 -4.66
CA ALA A 77 -0.19 -2.59 -4.51
C ALA A 77 -0.54 -3.35 -3.24
N GLU A 78 -0.30 -4.66 -3.22
CA GLU A 78 -0.68 -5.54 -2.11
C GLU A 78 0.47 -6.47 -1.75
N LYS A 79 0.71 -6.62 -0.45
CA LYS A 79 1.64 -7.59 0.10
C LYS A 79 0.86 -8.71 0.75
N ILE A 80 1.14 -9.95 0.35
CA ILE A 80 0.65 -11.14 1.03
C ILE A 80 1.73 -11.57 2.01
N LEU A 81 1.39 -11.58 3.28
CA LEU A 81 2.30 -11.95 4.36
C LEU A 81 2.04 -13.39 4.80
N GLU A 82 3.06 -14.04 5.35
CA GLU A 82 2.85 -15.31 6.05
C GLU A 82 2.04 -15.11 7.33
N ASN A 83 1.34 -16.18 7.76
CA ASN A 83 0.63 -16.20 9.04
C ASN A 83 1.59 -16.53 10.19
N SER A 84 2.62 -15.72 10.36
CA SER A 84 3.57 -15.82 11.47
C SER A 84 3.81 -14.46 12.11
N PRO A 85 4.29 -14.40 13.36
CA PRO A 85 4.67 -13.14 14.02
C PRO A 85 5.81 -12.38 13.32
N LEU A 86 6.48 -12.98 12.33
CA LEU A 86 7.62 -12.37 11.65
C LEU A 86 7.22 -11.47 10.47
N ASP A 87 5.93 -11.45 10.09
CA ASP A 87 5.40 -10.59 9.01
C ASP A 87 6.18 -10.67 7.68
N ARG A 88 6.73 -11.85 7.36
CA ARG A 88 7.51 -12.03 6.12
C ARG A 88 6.59 -11.97 4.90
N ILE A 89 7.04 -11.27 3.86
CA ILE A 89 6.30 -11.08 2.61
C ILE A 89 6.44 -12.33 1.77
N GLN A 90 5.36 -13.07 1.53
CA GLN A 90 5.37 -14.20 0.59
C GLN A 90 5.17 -13.75 -0.85
N GLN A 91 4.33 -12.73 -1.06
CA GLN A 91 4.04 -12.21 -2.39
C GLN A 91 3.86 -10.70 -2.37
N GLN A 92 4.23 -10.05 -3.46
CA GLN A 92 3.93 -8.65 -3.73
C GLN A 92 3.27 -8.53 -5.10
N ILE A 93 2.07 -7.96 -5.11
CA ILE A 93 1.25 -7.68 -6.29
C ILE A 93 1.35 -6.18 -6.57
N GLN A 94 1.74 -5.81 -7.79
CA GLN A 94 1.81 -4.42 -8.21
C GLN A 94 0.41 -3.84 -8.47
N VAL A 95 0.33 -2.51 -8.53
CA VAL A 95 -0.87 -1.78 -8.90
C VAL A 95 -1.33 -2.17 -10.31
N GLY A 96 -2.64 -2.26 -10.54
CA GLY A 96 -3.26 -2.57 -11.82
C GLY A 96 -3.78 -4.00 -11.91
N THR A 97 -4.91 -4.18 -12.60
CA THR A 97 -5.59 -5.48 -12.71
C THR A 97 -4.71 -6.54 -13.37
N ALA A 98 -3.96 -6.18 -14.41
CA ALA A 98 -3.06 -7.07 -15.15
C ALA A 98 -1.99 -7.74 -14.27
N TRP A 99 -1.59 -7.09 -13.17
CA TRP A 99 -0.57 -7.62 -12.26
C TRP A 99 -1.12 -8.58 -11.21
N THR A 100 -2.45 -8.68 -11.09
CA THR A 100 -3.09 -9.56 -10.09
C THR A 100 -2.68 -11.03 -10.27
N ALA A 101 -2.51 -11.48 -11.52
CA ALA A 101 -2.06 -12.84 -11.83
C ALA A 101 -0.54 -12.98 -11.93
N ASN A 102 0.22 -11.89 -11.72
CA ASN A 102 1.67 -11.84 -11.89
C ASN A 102 2.37 -11.31 -10.62
N PRO A 103 2.20 -11.98 -9.46
CA PRO A 103 2.86 -11.57 -8.23
C PRO A 103 4.37 -11.84 -8.30
N VAL A 104 5.15 -10.94 -7.70
CA VAL A 104 6.52 -11.26 -7.28
C VAL A 104 6.43 -12.16 -6.06
N LYS A 105 7.09 -13.32 -6.10
CA LYS A 105 7.14 -14.27 -4.98
C LYS A 105 8.47 -14.18 -4.26
N PHE A 106 8.44 -14.40 -2.95
CA PHE A 106 9.60 -14.41 -2.09
C PHE A 106 9.61 -15.72 -1.29
N ASP A 107 10.75 -16.40 -1.31
CA ASP A 107 10.99 -17.59 -0.52
C ASP A 107 12.08 -17.30 0.52
N TYR A 108 11.94 -17.93 1.69
CA TYR A 108 12.81 -17.70 2.85
C TYR A 108 13.37 -19.03 3.32
N ASP A 109 14.50 -19.40 2.74
CA ASP A 109 15.18 -20.66 3.04
C ASP A 109 16.35 -20.44 4.00
N THR A 110 16.71 -21.51 4.69
CA THR A 110 17.95 -21.62 5.45
C THR A 110 18.94 -22.46 4.68
N ASN A 111 20.23 -22.14 4.79
CA ASN A 111 21.27 -22.97 4.20
C ASN A 111 21.15 -24.42 4.70
N ILE A 112 21.14 -25.37 3.78
CA ILE A 112 21.22 -26.80 4.03
C ILE A 112 22.63 -27.32 3.74
N ASN A 113 22.92 -28.57 4.14
CA ASN A 113 24.24 -29.16 3.93
C ASN A 113 24.62 -29.21 2.44
N GLU A 114 23.62 -29.37 1.58
CA GLU A 114 23.74 -29.45 0.12
C GLU A 114 24.10 -28.10 -0.54
N ASP A 115 23.99 -26.98 0.18
CA ASP A 115 24.35 -25.66 -0.34
C ASP A 115 25.87 -25.40 -0.28
N TYR A 116 26.62 -26.25 0.43
CA TYR A 116 28.07 -26.16 0.60
C TYR A 116 28.58 -24.76 0.98
N VAL A 117 27.80 -23.99 1.74
CA VAL A 117 28.18 -22.64 2.18
C VAL A 117 29.36 -22.75 3.16
N ARG A 118 30.49 -22.12 2.81
CA ARG A 118 31.74 -22.19 3.60
C ARG A 118 32.06 -20.83 4.22
N LYS A 119 32.45 -20.84 5.50
CA LYS A 119 33.04 -19.69 6.18
C LYS A 119 34.57 -19.75 6.02
N TYR A 120 35.17 -18.68 5.52
CA TYR A 120 36.63 -18.54 5.44
C TYR A 120 37.09 -17.46 6.42
N GLU A 121 38.16 -17.76 7.17
CA GLU A 121 38.80 -16.82 8.07
C GLU A 121 40.23 -16.59 7.59
N THR A 122 40.62 -15.34 7.38
CA THR A 122 41.99 -14.98 7.01
C THR A 122 42.82 -14.73 8.26
N THR A 123 43.95 -15.42 8.38
CA THR A 123 44.95 -15.16 9.42
C THR A 123 46.05 -14.28 8.84
N THR A 124 46.45 -13.24 9.57
CA THR A 124 47.53 -12.31 9.17
C THR A 124 48.85 -12.74 9.81
#